data_AF-A0A947R028-F1
#
_entry.id   AF-A0A947R028-F1
#
_cell.length_a   1.000
_cell.length_b   1.000
_cell.length_c   1.000
_cell.angle_alpha   90.00
_cell.angle_beta   90.00
_cell.angle_gamma   90.00
#
_symmetry.space_group_name_H-M   'P 1'
#
loop_
_entity.id
_entity.type
_entity.pdbx_description
1 polymer ?
#
loop_
_entity_poly.entity_id
_entity_poly.type
_entity_poly.pdbx_seq_one_letter_code
_entity_poly.pdbx_strand_id
1 'polypeptide(L)'
;MNISSKSVSRLVSAFIYLAMAAAVVWAGSGLVDYSLDTKFYKDYLLKWEVSINALNTKNEPWPEFSENDQVHYMDKVVRMMVRHNIAVPVSNTKYPFLYQLKRVWGKTDEIFVLCFQNRIFLYGISKKTLEKIDVYVDGVSDLSKGNLTGGMKNSHGHYTGKLIL
;
A
#
# COMPACT_ATOMS: atom_id res chain seq x y z
N MET A 1 54.84 11.73 -10.01
CA MET A 1 53.96 12.46 -9.07
C MET A 1 53.96 11.71 -7.75
N ASN A 2 54.76 12.14 -6.77
CA ASN A 2 54.77 11.53 -5.43
C ASN A 2 53.51 11.99 -4.70
N ILE A 3 52.47 11.16 -4.69
CA ILE A 3 51.29 11.41 -3.89
C ILE A 3 51.72 11.29 -2.42
N SER A 4 51.73 12.41 -1.71
CA SER A 4 52.02 12.46 -0.27
C SER A 4 51.06 11.52 0.47
N SER A 5 51.59 10.70 1.39
CA SER A 5 50.78 9.77 2.21
C SER A 5 49.64 10.48 2.95
N LYS A 6 49.82 11.76 3.30
CA LYS A 6 48.80 12.63 3.92
C LYS A 6 47.65 12.96 2.96
N SER A 7 47.90 13.04 1.65
CA SER A 7 46.86 13.24 0.64
C SER A 7 46.06 11.96 0.40
N VAL A 8 46.73 10.81 0.40
CA VAL A 8 46.08 9.49 0.32
C VAL A 8 45.19 9.25 1.54
N SER A 9 45.68 9.54 2.75
CA SER A 9 44.89 9.36 3.98
C SER A 9 43.66 10.26 4.02
N ARG A 10 43.77 11.51 3.53
CA ARG A 10 42.63 12.44 3.40
C ARG A 10 41.60 11.94 2.40
N LEU A 11 42.02 11.45 1.23
CA LEU A 11 41.11 10.86 0.23
C LEU A 11 40.41 9.61 0.76
N VAL A 12 41.13 8.71 1.44
CA VAL A 12 40.55 7.52 2.06
C VAL A 12 39.53 7.91 3.12
N SER A 13 39.85 8.87 3.99
CA SER A 13 38.89 9.36 5.00
C SER A 13 37.65 9.98 4.36
N ALA A 14 37.82 10.80 3.31
CA ALA A 14 36.71 11.40 2.59
C ALA A 14 35.80 10.34 1.93
N PHE A 15 36.40 9.30 1.34
CA PHE A 15 35.65 8.17 0.79
C PHE A 15 34.87 7.41 1.86
N ILE A 16 35.48 7.14 3.02
CA ILE A 16 34.81 6.47 4.15
C ILE A 16 33.61 7.30 4.64
N TYR A 17 33.78 8.61 4.81
CA TYR A 17 32.67 9.49 5.21
C TYR A 17 31.55 9.53 4.17
N LEU A 18 31.90 9.58 2.89
CA LEU A 18 30.92 9.54 1.79
C LEU A 18 30.16 8.21 1.78
N ALA A 19 30.86 7.09 1.91
CA ALA A 19 30.25 5.76 1.96
C ALA A 19 29.31 5.62 3.17
N MET A 20 29.72 6.13 4.34
CA MET A 20 28.89 6.12 5.53
C MET A 20 27.65 7.00 5.36
N ALA A 21 27.79 8.20 4.78
CA ALA A 21 26.65 9.07 4.49
C ALA A 21 25.66 8.40 3.51
N ALA A 22 26.17 7.75 2.46
CA ALA A 22 25.34 7.02 1.50
C ALA A 22 24.57 5.85 2.17
N ALA A 23 25.24 5.10 3.05
CA ALA A 23 24.60 4.00 3.80
C ALA A 23 23.49 4.51 4.73
N VAL A 24 23.70 5.63 5.42
CA VAL A 24 22.69 6.26 6.28
C VAL A 24 21.49 6.73 5.46
N VAL A 25 21.71 7.39 4.32
CA VAL A 25 20.61 7.83 3.43
C VAL A 25 19.83 6.62 2.91
N TRP A 26 20.52 5.56 2.51
CA TRP A 26 19.90 4.34 2.02
C TRP A 26 19.04 3.66 3.11
N ALA A 27 19.58 3.49 4.32
CA ALA A 27 18.86 2.93 5.45
C ALA A 27 17.65 3.80 5.86
N GLY A 28 17.83 5.12 5.93
CA GLY A 28 16.75 6.07 6.23
C GLY A 28 15.64 6.01 5.20
N SER A 29 15.99 5.91 3.91
CA SER A 29 15.00 5.75 2.83
C SER A 29 14.22 4.44 2.96
N GLY A 30 14.89 3.34 3.32
CA GLY A 30 14.24 2.06 3.59
C GLY A 30 13.25 2.11 4.75
N LEU A 31 13.58 2.85 5.83
CA LEU A 31 12.68 3.07 6.96
C LEU A 31 11.46 3.92 6.58
N VAL A 32 11.64 4.96 5.76
CA VAL A 32 10.54 5.77 5.24
C VAL A 32 9.59 4.88 4.43
N ASP A 33 10.11 4.11 3.47
CA ASP A 33 9.30 3.18 2.67
C ASP A 33 8.57 2.15 3.54
N TYR A 34 9.21 1.61 4.58
CA TYR A 34 8.57 0.70 5.53
C TYR A 34 7.44 1.37 6.31
N SER A 35 7.66 2.61 6.76
CA SER A 35 6.64 3.39 7.47
C SER A 35 5.42 3.68 6.59
N LEU A 36 5.63 3.93 5.29
CA LEU A 36 4.57 4.15 4.31
C LEU A 36 3.71 2.89 4.12
N ASP A 37 4.34 1.73 3.96
CA ASP A 37 3.63 0.43 3.85
C ASP A 37 2.79 0.16 5.12
N THR A 38 3.37 0.43 6.30
CA THR A 38 2.70 0.26 7.60
C THR A 38 1.51 1.20 7.76
N LYS A 39 1.69 2.47 7.38
CA LYS A 39 0.64 3.49 7.40
C LYS A 39 -0.50 3.13 6.46
N PHE A 40 -0.18 2.66 5.24
CA PHE A 40 -1.19 2.20 4.30
C PHE A 40 -2.02 1.04 4.86
N TYR A 41 -1.40 0.05 5.49
CA TYR A 41 -2.14 -1.04 6.11
C TYR A 41 -3.00 -0.56 7.29
N LYS A 42 -2.36 0.03 8.32
CA LYS A 42 -3.03 0.34 9.59
C LYS A 42 -4.00 1.52 9.51
N ASP A 43 -3.62 2.58 8.82
CA ASP A 43 -4.39 3.83 8.84
C ASP A 43 -5.40 3.93 7.70
N TYR A 44 -5.32 3.04 6.71
CA TYR A 44 -6.17 3.07 5.52
C TYR A 44 -6.88 1.74 5.26
N LEU A 45 -6.16 0.63 5.03
CA LEU A 45 -6.79 -0.64 4.68
C LEU A 45 -7.64 -1.23 5.82
N LEU A 46 -7.11 -1.22 7.04
CA LEU A 46 -7.85 -1.70 8.23
C LEU A 46 -9.11 -0.87 8.47
N LYS A 47 -9.07 0.45 8.19
CA LYS A 47 -10.26 1.29 8.32
C LYS A 47 -11.31 0.94 7.28
N TRP A 48 -10.90 0.57 6.06
CA TRP A 48 -11.84 0.07 5.06
C TRP A 48 -12.54 -1.21 5.51
N GLU A 49 -11.79 -2.17 6.06
CA GLU A 49 -12.35 -3.38 6.65
C GLU A 49 -13.38 -3.06 7.76
N VAL A 50 -13.03 -2.19 8.71
CA VAL A 50 -13.94 -1.78 9.79
C VAL A 50 -15.20 -1.10 9.23
N SER A 51 -15.06 -0.18 8.27
CA SER A 51 -16.19 0.54 7.68
C SER A 51 -17.11 -0.37 6.85
N ILE A 52 -16.55 -1.35 6.14
CA ILE A 52 -17.33 -2.35 5.39
C ILE A 52 -18.07 -3.26 6.35
N ASN A 53 -17.41 -3.74 7.41
CA ASN A 53 -18.05 -4.56 8.43
C ASN A 53 -19.19 -3.79 9.10
N ALA A 54 -18.99 -2.52 9.44
CA ALA A 54 -20.05 -1.65 9.94
C ALA A 54 -21.20 -1.48 8.94
N LEU A 55 -20.91 -1.37 7.64
CA LEU A 55 -21.95 -1.28 6.60
C LEU A 55 -22.75 -2.59 6.48
N ASN A 56 -22.07 -3.73 6.54
CA ASN A 56 -22.70 -5.05 6.49
C ASN A 56 -23.69 -5.27 7.64
N THR A 57 -23.40 -4.73 8.83
CA THR A 57 -24.34 -4.82 9.97
C THR A 57 -25.66 -4.07 9.73
N LYS A 58 -25.72 -3.16 8.75
CA LYS A 58 -26.96 -2.45 8.39
C LYS A 58 -27.91 -3.29 7.53
N ASN A 59 -27.49 -4.46 7.04
CA ASN A 59 -28.30 -5.39 6.25
C ASN A 59 -29.02 -4.76 5.04
N GLU A 60 -28.43 -3.72 4.44
CA GLU A 60 -28.98 -3.09 3.23
C GLU A 60 -28.34 -3.74 1.98
N PRO A 61 -29.10 -3.94 0.88
CA PRO A 61 -28.55 -4.44 -0.37
C PRO A 61 -27.40 -3.56 -0.87
N TRP A 62 -26.31 -4.22 -1.24
CA TRP A 62 -25.16 -3.57 -1.85
C TRP A 62 -25.52 -3.02 -3.25
N PRO A 63 -24.86 -1.94 -3.70
CA PRO A 63 -25.05 -1.44 -5.06
C PRO A 63 -24.74 -2.52 -6.10
N GLU A 64 -25.43 -2.48 -7.24
CA GLU A 64 -25.11 -3.36 -8.37
C GLU A 64 -23.72 -3.04 -8.94
N PHE A 65 -22.92 -4.09 -9.13
CA PHE A 65 -21.56 -3.99 -9.68
C PHE A 65 -21.57 -4.25 -11.19
N SER A 66 -20.93 -3.35 -11.94
CA SER A 66 -20.65 -3.51 -13.36
C SER A 66 -19.14 -3.42 -13.57
N GLU A 67 -18.54 -4.40 -14.26
CA GLU A 67 -17.09 -4.47 -14.47
C GLU A 67 -16.54 -3.25 -15.21
N ASN A 68 -17.37 -2.60 -16.03
CA ASN A 68 -17.00 -1.45 -16.84
C ASN A 68 -16.96 -0.13 -16.05
N ASP A 69 -17.45 -0.09 -14.81
CA ASP A 69 -17.57 1.16 -14.04
C ASP A 69 -17.33 0.97 -12.54
N GLN A 70 -16.10 0.59 -12.21
CA GLN A 70 -15.65 0.35 -10.83
C GLN A 70 -15.67 1.63 -9.97
N VAL A 71 -15.41 2.79 -10.57
CA VAL A 71 -15.35 4.08 -9.87
C VAL A 71 -16.75 4.49 -9.41
N HIS A 72 -17.73 4.46 -10.30
CA HIS A 72 -19.11 4.81 -9.95
C HIS A 72 -19.70 3.82 -8.93
N TYR A 73 -19.34 2.54 -9.03
CA TYR A 73 -19.69 1.55 -8.00
C TYR A 73 -19.15 1.96 -6.63
N MET A 74 -17.85 2.29 -6.53
CA MET A 74 -17.25 2.70 -5.26
C MET A 74 -17.83 4.02 -4.74
N ASP A 75 -18.17 4.97 -5.61
CA ASP A 75 -18.89 6.19 -5.22
C ASP A 75 -20.25 5.88 -4.59
N LYS A 76 -21.01 4.91 -5.14
CA LYS A 76 -22.27 4.47 -4.53
C LYS A 76 -22.05 3.85 -3.16
N VAL A 77 -21.04 3.00 -3.00
CA VAL A 77 -20.68 2.40 -1.71
C VAL A 77 -20.31 3.48 -0.69
N VAL A 78 -19.49 4.47 -1.08
CA VAL A 78 -19.13 5.60 -0.21
C VAL A 78 -20.36 6.41 0.19
N ARG A 79 -21.26 6.75 -0.75
CA ARG A 79 -22.51 7.46 -0.44
C ARG A 79 -23.39 6.65 0.51
N MET A 80 -23.45 5.34 0.33
CA MET A 80 -24.17 4.43 1.21
C MET A 80 -23.61 4.46 2.63
N MET A 81 -22.27 4.43 2.80
CA MET A 81 -21.62 4.59 4.11
C MET A 81 -21.96 5.94 4.76
N VAL A 82 -21.85 7.03 4.00
CA VAL A 82 -22.17 8.39 4.49
C VAL A 82 -23.63 8.49 4.94
N ARG A 83 -24.57 7.95 4.16
CA ARG A 83 -26.00 7.92 4.50
C ARG A 83 -26.27 7.20 5.82
N HIS A 84 -25.49 6.18 6.16
CA HIS A 84 -25.57 5.43 7.41
C HIS A 84 -24.71 5.99 8.54
N ASN A 85 -24.13 7.18 8.37
CA ASN A 85 -23.18 7.80 9.32
C ASN A 85 -21.98 6.90 9.63
N ILE A 86 -21.56 6.07 8.68
CA ILE A 86 -20.35 5.26 8.78
C ILE A 86 -19.17 6.11 8.32
N ALA A 87 -18.11 6.16 9.12
CA ALA A 87 -16.91 6.89 8.78
C ALA A 87 -16.26 6.30 7.51
N VAL A 88 -16.04 7.14 6.50
CA VAL A 88 -15.35 6.75 5.27
C VAL A 88 -13.83 6.90 5.50
N PRO A 89 -13.01 5.88 5.18
CA PRO A 89 -11.57 5.98 5.34
C PRO A 89 -10.98 7.14 4.54
N VAL A 90 -10.09 7.90 5.20
CA VAL A 90 -9.42 9.05 4.58
C VAL A 90 -8.27 8.56 3.73
N SER A 91 -8.28 8.92 2.45
CA SER A 91 -7.15 8.69 1.56
C SER A 91 -6.25 9.93 1.46
N ASN A 92 -5.04 9.76 0.93
CA ASN A 92 -4.14 10.84 0.53
C ASN A 92 -4.41 11.37 -0.89
N THR A 93 -5.54 11.01 -1.49
CA THR A 93 -6.00 11.51 -2.78
C THR A 93 -7.38 12.17 -2.65
N LYS A 94 -7.91 12.73 -3.74
CA LYS A 94 -9.27 13.29 -3.80
C LYS A 94 -10.36 12.22 -3.58
N TYR A 95 -10.08 10.96 -3.91
CA TYR A 95 -11.06 9.87 -3.84
C TYR A 95 -10.74 8.93 -2.67
N PRO A 96 -11.72 8.60 -1.79
CA PRO A 96 -11.47 7.75 -0.62
C PRO A 96 -10.96 6.34 -0.95
N PHE A 97 -11.30 5.82 -2.12
CA PHE A 97 -10.96 4.46 -2.58
C PHE A 97 -9.70 4.41 -3.47
N LEU A 98 -8.98 5.52 -3.62
CA LEU A 98 -7.71 5.58 -4.35
C LEU A 98 -6.61 6.06 -3.40
N TYR A 99 -5.52 5.32 -3.25
CA TYR A 99 -4.40 5.67 -2.37
C TYR A 99 -3.07 5.66 -3.12
N GLN A 100 -2.18 6.63 -2.85
CA GLN A 100 -0.87 6.70 -3.49
C GLN A 100 0.28 6.42 -2.51
N LEU A 101 1.07 5.38 -2.76
CA LEU A 101 2.31 5.12 -2.01
C LEU A 101 3.50 5.69 -2.75
N LYS A 102 3.92 6.91 -2.37
CA LYS A 102 5.08 7.59 -2.96
C LYS A 102 6.38 7.12 -2.30
N ARG A 103 7.04 6.12 -2.90
CA ARG A 103 8.32 5.58 -2.42
C ARG A 103 9.47 6.55 -2.69
N VAL A 104 10.51 6.52 -1.87
CA VAL A 104 11.63 7.49 -1.95
C VAL A 104 12.45 7.32 -3.25
N TRP A 105 12.73 6.08 -3.64
CA TRP A 105 13.56 5.74 -4.82
C TRP A 105 12.83 4.87 -5.83
N GLY A 106 11.53 4.65 -5.63
CA GLY A 106 10.73 3.69 -6.40
C GLY A 106 9.62 4.35 -7.20
N LYS A 107 8.91 3.52 -7.98
CA LYS A 107 7.65 3.93 -8.57
C LYS A 107 6.61 4.16 -7.47
N THR A 108 5.73 5.12 -7.70
CA THR A 108 4.54 5.32 -6.88
C THR A 108 3.55 4.21 -7.16
N ASP A 109 3.08 3.50 -6.14
CA ASP A 109 1.96 2.57 -6.29
C ASP A 109 0.66 3.39 -6.21
N GLU A 110 -0.11 3.41 -7.29
CA GLU A 110 -1.46 3.98 -7.31
C GLU A 110 -2.47 2.87 -7.05
N ILE A 111 -2.90 2.77 -5.80
CA ILE A 111 -3.69 1.66 -5.30
C ILE A 111 -5.17 2.01 -5.37
N PHE A 112 -5.94 1.25 -6.14
CA PHE A 112 -7.39 1.32 -6.16
C PHE A 112 -7.99 0.23 -5.27
N VAL A 113 -8.85 0.62 -4.35
CA VAL A 113 -9.56 -0.26 -3.42
C VAL A 113 -10.97 -0.48 -3.93
N LEU A 114 -11.32 -1.73 -4.19
CA LEU A 114 -12.66 -2.15 -4.60
C LEU A 114 -13.27 -3.04 -3.51
N CYS A 115 -14.34 -2.57 -2.90
CA CYS A 115 -14.95 -3.19 -1.73
C CYS A 115 -16.23 -3.93 -2.12
N PHE A 116 -16.39 -5.15 -1.61
CA PHE A 116 -17.65 -5.90 -1.64
C PHE A 116 -18.00 -6.34 -0.23
N GLN A 117 -19.19 -6.91 -0.07
CA GLN A 117 -19.71 -7.39 1.22
C GLN A 117 -18.68 -8.18 2.03
N ASN A 118 -18.04 -9.20 1.44
CA ASN A 118 -17.16 -10.11 2.20
C ASN A 118 -15.70 -10.08 1.70
N ARG A 119 -15.31 -9.05 0.93
CA ARG A 119 -13.98 -9.01 0.32
C ARG A 119 -13.58 -7.62 -0.12
N ILE A 120 -12.28 -7.33 -0.02
CA ILE A 120 -11.65 -6.13 -0.58
C ILE A 120 -10.67 -6.57 -1.65
N PHE A 121 -10.74 -5.97 -2.84
CA PHE A 121 -9.74 -6.11 -3.88
C PHE A 121 -8.85 -4.87 -3.93
N LEU A 122 -7.55 -5.09 -4.02
CA LEU A 122 -6.54 -4.07 -4.16
C LEU A 122 -5.92 -4.18 -5.54
N TYR A 123 -6.00 -3.12 -6.34
CA TYR A 123 -5.38 -3.04 -7.67
C TYR A 123 -4.24 -2.03 -7.67
N GLY A 124 -3.25 -2.24 -8.52
CA GLY A 124 -2.16 -1.26 -8.70
C GLY A 124 -1.08 -1.31 -7.62
N ILE A 125 -1.11 -2.34 -6.77
CA ILE A 125 -0.13 -2.54 -5.69
C ILE A 125 1.13 -3.26 -6.21
N SER A 126 2.31 -2.89 -5.73
CA SER A 126 3.54 -3.62 -6.04
C SER A 126 3.63 -4.92 -5.24
N LYS A 127 4.35 -5.92 -5.79
CA LYS A 127 4.56 -7.22 -5.13
C LYS A 127 5.09 -7.07 -3.70
N LYS A 128 6.09 -6.21 -3.52
CA LYS A 128 6.74 -5.96 -2.23
C LYS A 128 5.77 -5.41 -1.19
N THR A 129 4.88 -4.48 -1.59
CA THR A 129 3.83 -3.98 -0.70
C THR A 129 2.85 -5.11 -0.36
N LEU A 130 2.43 -5.88 -1.36
CA LEU A 130 1.47 -6.96 -1.16
C LEU A 130 2.00 -8.03 -0.20
N GLU A 131 3.23 -8.52 -0.40
CA GLU A 131 3.90 -9.49 0.49
C GLU A 131 4.04 -8.95 1.92
N LYS A 132 4.27 -7.65 2.10
CA LYS A 132 4.32 -7.05 3.45
C LYS A 132 2.96 -7.00 4.13
N ILE A 133 1.91 -6.66 3.38
CA ILE A 133 0.55 -6.66 3.93
C ILE A 133 0.13 -8.08 4.28
N ASP A 134 0.50 -9.05 3.45
CA ASP A 134 0.28 -10.47 3.71
C ASP A 134 0.86 -10.89 5.07
N VAL A 135 2.12 -10.52 5.33
CA VAL A 135 2.74 -10.74 6.65
C VAL A 135 2.00 -10.02 7.77
N TYR A 136 1.45 -8.82 7.54
CA TYR A 136 0.66 -8.12 8.56
C TYR A 136 -0.69 -8.78 8.84
N VAL A 137 -1.32 -9.37 7.83
CA VAL A 137 -2.64 -10.00 7.93
C VAL A 137 -2.53 -11.43 8.45
N ASP A 138 -1.64 -12.23 7.86
CA ASP A 138 -1.56 -13.68 8.07
C ASP A 138 -0.33 -14.12 8.88
N GLY A 139 0.59 -13.20 9.20
CA GLY A 139 1.80 -13.46 9.98
C GLY A 139 2.94 -14.12 9.19
N VAL A 140 2.66 -14.65 7.99
CA VAL A 140 3.61 -15.28 7.06
C VAL A 140 3.32 -14.77 5.65
N SER A 141 4.37 -14.61 4.84
CA SER A 141 4.22 -14.27 3.42
C SER A 141 3.94 -15.54 2.61
N ASP A 142 2.67 -15.80 2.30
CA ASP A 142 2.20 -16.80 1.35
C ASP A 142 0.99 -16.28 0.56
N LEU A 143 1.26 -15.57 -0.54
CA LEU A 143 0.23 -14.98 -1.40
C LEU A 143 -0.77 -15.99 -2.00
N SER A 144 -0.54 -17.29 -1.85
CA SER A 144 -1.45 -18.35 -2.31
C SER A 144 -2.46 -18.82 -1.26
N LYS A 145 -2.28 -18.46 0.02
CA LYS A 145 -3.07 -18.96 1.15
C LYS A 145 -3.18 -17.91 2.26
N GLY A 146 -4.33 -17.85 2.91
CA GLY A 146 -4.56 -16.95 4.03
C GLY A 146 -5.77 -16.05 3.81
N ASN A 147 -5.88 -15.00 4.62
CA ASN A 147 -6.94 -14.00 4.50
C ASN A 147 -6.59 -12.96 3.44
N LEU A 148 -5.31 -12.73 3.17
CA LEU A 148 -4.87 -12.02 1.98
C LEU A 148 -4.36 -13.04 0.95
N THR A 149 -4.88 -12.95 -0.26
CA THR A 149 -4.39 -13.74 -1.39
C THR A 149 -4.13 -12.82 -2.56
N GLY A 150 -3.22 -13.16 -3.45
CA GLY A 150 -2.96 -12.29 -4.57
C GLY A 150 -2.20 -12.91 -5.72
N GLY A 151 -2.33 -12.28 -6.87
CA GLY A 151 -1.73 -12.74 -8.11
C GLY A 151 -1.47 -11.59 -9.06
N MET A 152 -0.52 -11.80 -9.95
CA MET A 152 -0.24 -10.86 -11.03
C MET A 152 -1.35 -11.01 -12.09
N LYS A 153 -2.18 -9.98 -12.27
CA LYS A 153 -3.30 -10.06 -13.22
C LYS A 153 -2.90 -9.69 -14.65
N ASN A 154 -1.93 -8.78 -14.81
CA ASN A 154 -1.46 -8.31 -16.12
C ASN A 154 0.07 -8.27 -16.22
N SER A 155 0.60 -8.47 -17.43
CA SER A 155 2.04 -8.49 -17.82
C SER A 155 2.84 -7.22 -17.51
N HIS A 156 2.21 -6.18 -16.94
CA HIS A 156 2.80 -4.85 -16.67
C HIS A 156 3.23 -4.64 -15.21
N GLY A 157 3.24 -5.68 -14.38
CA GLY A 157 3.79 -5.63 -13.02
C GLY A 157 2.83 -5.14 -11.93
N HIS A 158 1.53 -4.98 -12.24
CA HIS A 158 0.51 -4.63 -11.25
C HIS A 158 -0.11 -5.90 -10.64
N TYR A 159 -0.10 -5.98 -9.31
CA TYR A 159 -0.65 -7.11 -8.57
C TYR A 159 -2.08 -6.82 -8.14
N THR A 160 -2.88 -7.87 -8.00
CA THR A 160 -4.20 -7.82 -7.38
C THR A 160 -4.14 -8.57 -6.06
N GLY A 161 -4.45 -7.88 -4.97
CA GLY A 161 -4.68 -8.48 -3.66
C GLY A 161 -6.18 -8.68 -3.43
N LYS A 162 -6.56 -9.73 -2.72
CA LYS A 162 -7.92 -10.02 -2.27
C LYS A 162 -7.84 -10.30 -0.77
N LEU A 163 -8.40 -9.39 0.02
CA LEU A 163 -8.60 -9.57 1.45
C LEU A 163 -9.99 -10.16 1.69
N ILE A 164 -10.05 -11.25 2.42
CA ILE A 164 -11.28 -11.88 2.90
C ILE A 164 -11.58 -11.26 4.28
N LEU A 165 -12.82 -10.77 4.44
CA LEU A 165 -13.32 -10.12 5.66
C LEU A 165 -14.08 -11.12 6.55
#